data_AF-A0A8S4ACL7-F1
#
_entry.id   AF-A0A8S4ACL7-F1
#
_cell.length_a   1.000
_cell.length_b   1.000
_cell.length_c   1.000
_cell.angle_alpha   90.00
_cell.angle_beta   90.00
_cell.angle_gamma   90.00
#
_symmetry.space_group_name_H-M   'P 1'
#
loop_
_entity.id
_entity.type
_entity.pdbx_description
1 polymer ?
#
loop_
_entity_poly.entity_id
_entity_poly.type
_entity_poly.pdbx_seq_one_letter_code
_entity_poly.pdbx_strand_id
1 'polypeptide(L)'
;MATSSLPILNSNQKLKMEKGSQNIFVTQSQDTRQRTGETDLHIPSLKETSCRMLEAGVNTLQKSLIVKKQAELNEAEAQLALKRQEFKSCMEALAQRRSELEKKQQQNKEKVMKFEKFVAENEGRRRTALKKCEATREENLSKQRQIEDLTEQLNKLRARKQVLMKRIAKHNIYEDFLMKTLDYLPGIFHDNGYESLVMPVIRRHETLSITHQELLERLRRMEAEVEQGHRHLQCMKREHSIKELMAHKQLSELQSELETLRESNKQAEVNLLTEQGVSREKVEEVGRLLIAINNLGQQCYLPAYGPLESMDTLTMMDMVKEYILDKADTERRARRLMESSSAVASTAALTDKRWRGSMKSIGSKTHIKSSSKVSKKSETFN
;
A
#
# COMPACT_ATOMS: atom_id res chain seq x y z
N MET A 1 -14.24 56.88 7.67
CA MET A 1 -15.32 56.98 8.70
C MET A 1 -16.52 56.21 8.15
N ALA A 2 -17.27 55.37 8.84
CA ALA A 2 -17.20 54.76 10.16
C ALA A 2 -18.03 53.46 10.08
N THR A 3 -17.71 52.51 10.95
CA THR A 3 -18.26 51.16 11.13
C THR A 3 -19.69 51.12 11.67
N SER A 4 -20.47 50.08 11.33
CA SER A 4 -21.52 49.48 12.19
C SER A 4 -22.16 48.28 11.47
N SER A 5 -22.59 47.17 12.07
CA SER A 5 -22.32 46.44 13.32
C SER A 5 -23.28 45.24 13.28
N LEU A 6 -22.77 44.03 13.47
CA LEU A 6 -23.56 42.79 13.61
C LEU A 6 -24.33 42.80 14.94
N PRO A 7 -25.52 42.17 15.04
CA PRO A 7 -26.10 41.86 16.33
C PRO A 7 -25.57 40.51 16.87
N ILE A 8 -25.17 40.60 18.13
CA ILE A 8 -24.71 39.57 19.04
C ILE A 8 -25.93 38.86 19.64
N LEU A 9 -25.88 37.53 19.71
CA LEU A 9 -26.68 36.74 20.66
C LEU A 9 -25.76 35.69 21.29
N ASN A 10 -25.29 36.01 22.50
CA ASN A 10 -24.56 35.14 23.41
C ASN A 10 -25.46 34.84 24.60
N SER A 11 -25.73 33.56 24.85
CA SER A 11 -25.74 32.95 26.20
C SER A 11 -25.90 31.44 26.03
N ASN A 12 -24.81 30.69 26.12
CA ASN A 12 -24.35 30.00 27.33
C ASN A 12 -25.11 28.69 27.60
N GLN A 13 -24.58 27.58 27.09
CA GLN A 13 -24.50 26.34 27.87
C GLN A 13 -23.13 25.69 27.67
N LYS A 14 -22.31 25.79 28.72
CA LYS A 14 -21.09 25.03 28.93
C LYS A 14 -21.42 23.54 28.90
N LEU A 15 -20.80 22.79 28.00
CA LEU A 15 -20.50 21.38 28.25
C LEU A 15 -18.99 21.22 28.23
N LYS A 16 -18.47 20.83 29.40
CA LYS A 16 -17.08 20.56 29.70
C LYS A 16 -16.54 19.55 28.68
N MET A 17 -15.44 19.90 28.02
CA MET A 17 -14.50 18.90 27.55
C MET A 17 -13.83 18.29 28.77
N GLU A 18 -14.12 17.02 29.02
CA GLU A 18 -13.38 16.20 29.97
C GLU A 18 -12.29 15.44 29.21
N LYS A 19 -11.08 15.57 29.76
CA LYS A 19 -9.85 15.01 29.21
C LYS A 19 -9.84 13.49 29.35
N GLY A 20 -9.26 12.84 28.35
CA GLY A 20 -8.27 11.79 28.55
C GLY A 20 -8.75 10.44 29.06
N SER A 21 -8.85 9.47 28.16
CA SER A 21 -8.40 8.12 28.42
C SER A 21 -7.85 7.51 27.13
N GLN A 22 -6.52 7.44 27.04
CA GLN A 22 -5.82 6.54 26.12
C GLN A 22 -6.29 5.11 26.41
N ASN A 23 -7.04 4.53 25.49
CA ASN A 23 -7.32 3.09 25.52
C ASN A 23 -6.14 2.35 24.91
N ILE A 24 -5.09 2.18 25.71
CA ILE A 24 -4.06 1.17 25.48
C ILE A 24 -4.69 -0.17 25.89
N PHE A 25 -5.09 -0.99 24.94
CA PHE A 25 -5.37 -2.40 25.25
C PHE A 25 -4.02 -3.14 25.34
N VAL A 26 -3.47 -3.15 26.56
CA VAL A 26 -2.38 -4.04 26.96
C VAL A 26 -2.97 -5.43 27.17
N THR A 27 -2.48 -6.41 26.41
CA THR A 27 -2.71 -7.84 26.68
C THR A 27 -1.95 -8.19 27.96
N GLN A 28 -2.62 -8.22 29.10
CA GLN A 28 -2.04 -8.78 30.33
C GLN A 28 -2.60 -10.18 30.56
N SER A 29 -1.74 -11.17 30.31
CA SER A 29 -1.84 -12.52 30.85
C SER A 29 -1.63 -12.46 32.36
N GLN A 30 -2.64 -12.82 33.14
CA GLN A 30 -2.53 -12.91 34.59
C GLN A 30 -2.59 -14.36 35.04
N ASP A 31 -1.39 -14.93 35.19
CA ASP A 31 -1.12 -16.04 36.09
C ASP A 31 -1.43 -15.59 37.52
N THR A 32 -2.29 -16.32 38.21
CA THR A 32 -2.33 -16.31 39.68
C THR A 32 -2.39 -17.75 40.18
N ARG A 33 -1.21 -18.25 40.56
CA ARG A 33 -1.06 -19.31 41.55
C ARG A 33 -1.21 -18.69 42.93
N GLN A 34 -2.11 -19.22 43.76
CA GLN A 34 -1.92 -19.21 45.21
C GLN A 34 -2.51 -20.47 45.84
N ARG A 35 -1.61 -21.24 46.46
CA ARG A 35 -1.83 -22.27 47.47
C ARG A 35 -2.41 -21.62 48.73
N THR A 36 -3.28 -22.32 49.47
CA THR A 36 -2.98 -22.99 50.77
C THR A 36 -4.24 -23.60 51.41
N GLY A 37 -4.06 -24.68 52.19
CA GLY A 37 -5.03 -25.25 53.13
C GLY A 37 -5.51 -26.66 52.73
N GLU A 38 -4.73 -27.71 52.96
CA GLU A 38 -4.86 -28.60 54.14
C GLU A 38 -6.16 -29.45 54.16
N THR A 39 -6.07 -30.70 53.72
CA THR A 39 -6.62 -31.88 54.45
C THR A 39 -6.13 -33.18 53.80
N ASP A 40 -5.33 -33.91 54.57
CA ASP A 40 -5.27 -35.36 54.70
C ASP A 40 -4.83 -36.22 53.50
N LEU A 41 -3.50 -36.29 53.35
CA LEU A 41 -2.80 -37.44 52.79
C LEU A 41 -2.94 -38.63 53.76
N HIS A 42 -3.89 -39.53 53.50
CA HIS A 42 -3.92 -40.82 54.16
C HIS A 42 -2.84 -41.73 53.53
N ILE A 43 -1.72 -41.88 54.23
CA ILE A 43 -0.69 -42.90 53.97
C ILE A 43 -1.27 -44.26 54.36
N PRO A 44 -1.33 -45.28 53.49
CA PRO A 44 -1.46 -46.66 53.94
C PRO A 44 -0.08 -47.16 54.32
N SER A 45 0.15 -47.22 55.62
CA SER A 45 1.30 -47.85 56.25
C SER A 45 1.53 -49.25 55.69
N LEU A 46 2.72 -49.50 55.14
CA LEU A 46 3.28 -50.85 55.05
C LEU A 46 3.27 -51.45 56.46
N LYS A 47 2.42 -52.46 56.67
CA LYS A 47 2.67 -53.50 57.66
C LYS A 47 3.20 -54.71 56.91
N GLU A 48 4.52 -54.78 56.81
CA GLU A 48 5.20 -56.06 56.71
C GLU A 48 4.91 -56.85 57.98
N THR A 49 4.13 -57.90 57.84
CA THR A 49 4.20 -59.04 58.75
C THR A 49 5.10 -60.08 58.11
N SER A 50 6.33 -60.17 58.60
CA SER A 50 7.13 -61.39 58.46
C SER A 50 6.35 -62.56 59.02
N CYS A 51 6.00 -63.53 58.16
CA CYS A 51 6.22 -64.95 58.41
C CYS A 51 5.67 -65.81 57.27
N ARG A 52 6.55 -66.71 56.81
CA ARG A 52 6.35 -67.81 55.86
C ARG A 52 6.28 -67.43 54.37
N MET A 53 7.45 -67.30 53.75
CA MET A 53 7.68 -67.75 52.36
C MET A 53 9.18 -67.93 52.13
N LEU A 54 9.75 -69.04 52.63
CA LEU A 54 11.12 -69.46 52.35
C LEU A 54 11.25 -70.65 51.38
N GLU A 55 10.21 -70.99 50.60
CA GLU A 55 10.30 -72.14 49.68
C GLU A 55 9.67 -71.93 48.28
N ALA A 56 9.63 -70.71 47.75
CA ALA A 56 9.33 -70.48 46.32
C ALA A 56 10.15 -69.31 45.73
N GLY A 57 11.47 -69.45 45.71
CA GLY A 57 12.45 -68.36 45.60
C GLY A 57 12.60 -67.60 44.27
N VAL A 58 11.73 -67.72 43.27
CA VAL A 58 11.83 -66.92 42.02
C VAL A 58 10.47 -66.52 41.45
N ASN A 59 9.46 -67.39 41.56
CA ASN A 59 8.15 -67.21 40.92
C ASN A 59 7.20 -66.25 41.67
N THR A 60 7.36 -66.03 42.97
CA THR A 60 6.50 -65.15 43.80
C THR A 60 6.94 -63.68 43.78
N LEU A 61 8.24 -63.42 43.74
CA LEU A 61 8.81 -62.08 43.51
C LEU A 61 8.39 -61.54 42.14
N GLN A 62 8.48 -62.37 41.09
CA GLN A 62 7.99 -62.03 39.76
C GLN A 62 6.49 -61.73 39.75
N LYS A 63 5.65 -62.57 40.39
CA LYS A 63 4.20 -62.31 40.51
C LYS A 63 3.89 -61.00 41.25
N SER A 64 4.59 -60.69 42.34
CA SER A 64 4.40 -59.43 43.07
C SER A 64 4.85 -58.20 42.28
N LEU A 65 5.91 -58.32 41.47
CA LEU A 65 6.37 -57.28 40.57
C LEU A 65 5.37 -57.05 39.44
N ILE A 66 4.79 -58.13 38.89
CA ILE A 66 3.73 -58.07 37.88
C ILE A 66 2.49 -57.34 38.45
N VAL A 67 2.07 -57.65 39.67
CA VAL A 67 0.93 -56.97 40.32
C VAL A 67 1.22 -55.49 40.58
N LYS A 68 2.43 -55.14 41.00
CA LYS A 68 2.84 -53.72 41.15
C LYS A 68 2.86 -52.98 39.82
N LYS A 69 3.40 -53.61 38.76
CA LYS A 69 3.38 -53.04 37.41
C LYS A 69 1.97 -52.92 36.85
N GLN A 70 1.07 -53.85 37.19
CA GLN A 70 -0.34 -53.76 36.85
C GLN A 70 -1.03 -52.61 37.59
N ALA A 71 -0.70 -52.38 38.87
CA ALA A 71 -1.21 -51.24 39.63
C ALA A 71 -0.71 -49.90 39.06
N GLU A 72 0.58 -49.80 38.73
CA GLU A 72 1.17 -48.63 38.06
C GLU A 72 0.52 -48.38 36.68
N LEU A 73 0.25 -49.45 35.90
CA LEU A 73 -0.47 -49.35 34.63
C LEU A 73 -1.91 -48.86 34.83
N ASN A 74 -2.65 -49.43 35.78
CA ASN A 74 -4.02 -49.01 36.07
C ASN A 74 -4.07 -47.55 36.57
N GLU A 75 -3.08 -47.11 37.36
CA GLU A 75 -2.97 -45.72 37.81
C GLU A 75 -2.64 -44.78 36.65
N ALA A 76 -1.72 -45.17 35.76
CA ALA A 76 -1.42 -44.42 34.53
C ALA A 76 -2.63 -44.36 33.59
N GLU A 77 -3.39 -45.44 33.47
CA GLU A 77 -4.65 -45.50 32.70
C GLU A 77 -5.72 -44.58 33.29
N ALA A 78 -5.87 -44.54 34.62
CA ALA A 78 -6.78 -43.64 35.31
C ALA A 78 -6.39 -42.17 35.09
N GLN A 79 -5.11 -41.82 35.24
CA GLN A 79 -4.61 -40.47 34.98
C GLN A 79 -4.81 -40.05 33.52
N LEU A 80 -4.58 -40.98 32.58
CA LEU A 80 -4.79 -40.77 31.16
C LEU A 80 -6.28 -40.60 30.80
N ALA A 81 -7.18 -41.35 31.47
CA ALA A 81 -8.62 -41.16 31.33
C ALA A 81 -9.08 -39.80 31.85
N LEU A 82 -8.59 -39.35 33.01
CA LEU A 82 -8.86 -38.00 33.55
C LEU A 82 -8.37 -36.91 32.60
N LYS A 83 -7.14 -37.00 32.09
CA LYS A 83 -6.59 -36.04 31.11
C LYS A 83 -7.38 -36.01 29.81
N ARG A 84 -7.85 -37.17 29.33
CA ARG A 84 -8.75 -37.25 28.16
C ARG A 84 -10.09 -36.58 28.43
N GLN A 85 -10.65 -36.73 29.64
CA GLN A 85 -11.90 -36.07 30.01
C GLN A 85 -11.74 -34.54 30.14
N GLU A 86 -10.66 -34.08 30.80
CA GLU A 86 -10.30 -32.66 30.87
C GLU A 86 -10.11 -32.05 29.48
N PHE A 87 -9.41 -32.75 28.58
CA PHE A 87 -9.23 -32.31 27.21
C PHE A 87 -10.56 -32.22 26.45
N LYS A 88 -11.44 -33.21 26.59
CA LYS A 88 -12.78 -33.19 25.99
C LYS A 88 -13.60 -32.00 26.50
N SER A 89 -13.64 -31.79 27.82
CA SER A 89 -14.36 -30.66 28.41
C SER A 89 -13.79 -29.31 27.97
N CYS A 90 -12.45 -29.18 27.88
CA CYS A 90 -11.80 -27.98 27.37
C CYS A 90 -12.13 -27.73 25.89
N MET A 91 -12.13 -28.79 25.06
CA MET A 91 -12.50 -28.70 23.65
C MET A 91 -13.97 -28.29 23.46
N GLU A 92 -14.88 -28.79 24.28
CA GLU A 92 -16.30 -28.41 24.26
C GLU A 92 -16.48 -26.94 24.67
N ALA A 93 -15.82 -26.48 25.74
CA ALA A 93 -15.87 -25.08 26.16
C ALA A 93 -15.29 -24.12 25.10
N LEU A 94 -14.19 -24.52 24.44
CA LEU A 94 -13.62 -23.78 23.32
C LEU A 94 -14.56 -23.75 22.11
N ALA A 95 -15.23 -24.86 21.80
CA ALA A 95 -16.21 -24.93 20.71
C ALA A 95 -17.42 -24.01 20.99
N GLN A 96 -17.95 -24.02 22.22
CA GLN A 96 -19.02 -23.12 22.64
C GLN A 96 -18.60 -21.66 22.49
N ARG A 97 -17.42 -21.30 23.02
CA ARG A 97 -16.90 -19.92 22.96
C ARG A 97 -16.64 -19.45 21.54
N ARG A 98 -16.17 -20.33 20.65
CA ARG A 98 -16.04 -20.05 19.21
C ARG A 98 -17.40 -19.74 18.59
N SER A 99 -18.42 -20.58 18.86
CA SER A 99 -19.76 -20.36 18.32
C SER A 99 -20.42 -19.07 18.81
N GLU A 100 -20.21 -18.69 20.08
CA GLU A 100 -20.71 -17.43 20.63
C GLU A 100 -20.02 -16.22 20.00
N LEU A 101 -18.70 -16.31 19.79
CA LEU A 101 -17.93 -15.25 19.16
C LEU A 101 -18.38 -15.06 17.71
N GLU A 102 -18.60 -16.15 16.97
CA GLU A 102 -19.12 -16.11 15.61
C GLU A 102 -20.51 -15.47 15.55
N LYS A 103 -21.43 -15.84 16.46
CA LYS A 103 -22.75 -15.19 16.58
C LYS A 103 -22.63 -13.69 16.88
N LYS A 104 -21.75 -13.29 17.80
CA LYS A 104 -21.52 -11.87 18.13
C LYS A 104 -20.91 -11.12 16.94
N GLN A 105 -19.99 -11.74 16.21
CA GLN A 105 -19.40 -11.17 15.01
C GLN A 105 -20.47 -10.97 13.93
N GLN A 106 -21.34 -11.94 13.72
CA GLN A 106 -22.45 -11.83 12.76
C GLN A 106 -23.44 -10.73 13.16
N GLN A 107 -23.83 -10.65 14.43
CA GLN A 107 -24.67 -9.56 14.94
C GLN A 107 -24.01 -8.19 14.76
N ASN A 108 -22.70 -8.07 14.97
CA ASN A 108 -21.99 -6.82 14.75
C ASN A 108 -21.96 -6.46 13.26
N LYS A 109 -21.71 -7.43 12.37
CA LYS A 109 -21.79 -7.21 10.91
C LYS A 109 -23.17 -6.71 10.50
N GLU A 110 -24.24 -7.31 11.03
CA GLU A 110 -25.61 -6.87 10.74
C GLU A 110 -25.91 -5.47 11.26
N LYS A 111 -25.43 -5.12 12.47
CA LYS A 111 -25.56 -3.75 13.01
C LYS A 111 -24.82 -2.74 12.13
N VAL A 112 -23.58 -3.04 11.74
CA VAL A 112 -22.79 -2.19 10.85
C VAL A 112 -23.54 -1.97 9.53
N MET A 113 -24.01 -3.03 8.87
CA MET A 113 -24.79 -2.89 7.63
C MET A 113 -26.07 -2.06 7.81
N LYS A 114 -26.77 -2.17 8.95
CA LYS A 114 -27.95 -1.34 9.24
C LYS A 114 -27.58 0.13 9.43
N PHE A 115 -26.48 0.41 10.13
CA PHE A 115 -25.97 1.78 10.31
C PHE A 115 -25.49 2.39 9.00
N GLU A 116 -24.76 1.64 8.17
CA GLU A 116 -24.33 2.10 6.85
C GLU A 116 -25.53 2.46 5.96
N LYS A 117 -26.57 1.59 5.95
CA LYS A 117 -27.82 1.89 5.23
C LYS A 117 -28.50 3.15 5.76
N PHE A 118 -28.58 3.32 7.08
CA PHE A 118 -29.18 4.51 7.69
C PHE A 118 -28.40 5.78 7.37
N VAL A 119 -27.07 5.74 7.43
CA VAL A 119 -26.20 6.87 7.07
C VAL A 119 -26.38 7.22 5.59
N ALA A 120 -26.34 6.22 4.70
CA ALA A 120 -26.55 6.43 3.27
C ALA A 120 -27.92 7.06 2.96
N GLU A 121 -28.99 6.57 3.61
CA GLU A 121 -30.33 7.14 3.45
C GLU A 121 -30.43 8.56 4.01
N ASN A 122 -29.86 8.82 5.18
CA ASN A 122 -29.84 10.15 5.78
C ASN A 122 -29.08 11.15 4.91
N GLU A 123 -27.91 10.77 4.40
CA GLU A 123 -27.17 11.57 3.45
C GLU A 123 -27.93 11.81 2.14
N GLY A 124 -28.67 10.81 1.66
CA GLY A 124 -29.56 10.94 0.51
C GLY A 124 -30.67 11.96 0.75
N ARG A 125 -31.31 11.92 1.93
CA ARG A 125 -32.32 12.90 2.35
C ARG A 125 -31.71 14.30 2.48
N ARG A 126 -30.54 14.42 3.12
CA ARG A 126 -29.82 15.70 3.26
C ARG A 126 -29.45 16.30 1.90
N ARG A 127 -28.91 15.51 0.98
CA ARG A 127 -28.58 15.94 -0.38
C ARG A 127 -29.82 16.39 -1.14
N THR A 128 -30.93 15.66 -1.02
CA THR A 128 -32.20 16.04 -1.67
C THR A 128 -32.76 17.34 -1.10
N ALA A 129 -32.72 17.51 0.23
CA ALA A 129 -33.16 18.74 0.88
C ALA A 129 -32.31 19.95 0.46
N LEU A 130 -30.98 19.79 0.41
CA LEU A 130 -30.06 20.85 -0.05
C LEU A 130 -30.34 21.24 -1.50
N LYS A 131 -30.46 20.26 -2.41
CA LYS A 131 -30.80 20.53 -3.81
C LYS A 131 -32.13 21.28 -3.97
N LYS A 132 -33.15 20.93 -3.17
CA LYS A 132 -34.43 21.67 -3.17
C LYS A 132 -34.27 23.10 -2.65
N CYS A 133 -33.49 23.30 -1.59
CA CYS A 133 -33.19 24.64 -1.06
C CYS A 133 -32.41 25.49 -2.07
N GLU A 134 -31.44 24.91 -2.75
CA GLU A 134 -30.66 25.58 -3.80
C GLU A 134 -31.55 25.96 -4.99
N ALA A 135 -32.34 25.02 -5.50
CA ALA A 135 -33.25 25.28 -6.62
C ALA A 135 -34.29 26.37 -6.30
N THR A 136 -34.89 26.32 -5.11
CA THR A 136 -35.85 27.37 -4.68
C THR A 136 -35.17 28.73 -4.48
N ARG A 137 -33.93 28.76 -3.99
CA ARG A 137 -33.13 29.98 -3.89
C ARG A 137 -32.83 30.57 -5.27
N GLU A 138 -32.41 29.75 -6.23
CA GLU A 138 -32.14 30.19 -7.61
C GLU A 138 -33.41 30.70 -8.30
N GLU A 139 -34.53 30.01 -8.14
CA GLU A 139 -35.83 30.44 -8.66
C GLU A 139 -36.26 31.78 -8.06
N ASN A 140 -36.11 31.95 -6.75
CA ASN A 140 -36.42 33.22 -6.07
C ASN A 140 -35.51 34.36 -6.55
N LEU A 141 -34.21 34.11 -6.74
CA LEU A 141 -33.29 35.11 -7.29
C LEU A 141 -33.68 35.51 -8.72
N SER A 142 -34.08 34.55 -9.55
CA SER A 142 -34.56 34.81 -10.91
C SER A 142 -35.83 35.66 -10.91
N LYS A 143 -36.83 35.30 -10.10
CA LYS A 143 -38.07 36.06 -9.94
C LYS A 143 -37.81 37.47 -9.41
N GLN A 144 -36.89 37.62 -8.44
CA GLN A 144 -36.52 38.92 -7.89
C GLN A 144 -35.93 39.83 -8.97
N ARG A 145 -35.03 39.31 -9.82
CA ARG A 145 -34.50 40.07 -10.97
C ARG A 145 -35.60 40.47 -11.95
N GLN A 146 -36.53 39.57 -12.27
CA GLN A 146 -37.67 39.89 -13.14
C GLN A 146 -38.55 40.98 -12.54
N ILE A 147 -38.80 40.94 -11.23
CA ILE A 147 -39.53 42.00 -10.53
C ILE A 147 -38.78 43.32 -10.66
N GLU A 148 -37.47 43.34 -10.41
CA GLU A 148 -36.64 44.54 -10.53
C GLU A 148 -36.70 45.12 -11.95
N ASP A 149 -36.48 44.29 -12.98
CA ASP A 149 -36.56 44.70 -14.39
C ASP A 149 -37.95 45.27 -14.74
N LEU A 150 -39.02 44.59 -14.33
CA LEU A 150 -40.39 45.04 -14.59
C LEU A 150 -40.71 46.34 -13.85
N THR A 151 -40.24 46.50 -12.61
CA THR A 151 -40.42 47.75 -11.86
C THR A 151 -39.68 48.91 -12.52
N GLU A 152 -38.48 48.68 -13.04
CA GLU A 152 -37.74 49.69 -13.79
C GLU A 152 -38.48 50.09 -15.07
N GLN A 153 -38.98 49.11 -15.84
CA GLN A 153 -39.80 49.36 -17.03
C GLN A 153 -41.07 50.16 -16.71
N LEU A 154 -41.78 49.78 -15.63
CA LEU A 154 -42.97 50.52 -15.18
C LEU A 154 -42.63 51.96 -14.79
N ASN A 155 -41.49 52.19 -14.12
CA ASN A 155 -41.05 53.53 -13.75
C ASN A 155 -40.69 54.36 -14.99
N LYS A 156 -39.98 53.79 -15.97
CA LYS A 156 -39.69 54.43 -17.27
C LYS A 156 -40.99 54.81 -18.01
N LEU A 157 -41.95 53.89 -18.08
CA LEU A 157 -43.25 54.14 -18.71
C LEU A 157 -44.06 55.22 -17.98
N ARG A 158 -44.09 55.22 -16.65
CA ARG A 158 -44.75 56.28 -15.86
C ARG A 158 -44.11 57.63 -16.09
N ALA A 159 -42.77 57.71 -16.08
CA ALA A 159 -42.06 58.95 -16.37
C ALA A 159 -42.37 59.45 -17.80
N ARG A 160 -42.35 58.56 -18.80
CA ARG A 160 -42.72 58.89 -20.18
C ARG A 160 -44.16 59.39 -20.28
N LYS A 161 -45.11 58.73 -19.59
CA LYS A 161 -46.51 59.18 -19.54
C LYS A 161 -46.61 60.60 -18.97
N GLN A 162 -45.92 60.90 -17.87
CA GLN A 162 -45.93 62.24 -17.29
C GLN A 162 -45.36 63.30 -18.25
N VAL A 163 -44.25 63.01 -18.93
CA VAL A 163 -43.67 63.90 -19.94
C VAL A 163 -44.65 64.13 -21.09
N LEU A 164 -45.30 63.07 -21.57
CA LEU A 164 -46.26 63.17 -22.66
C LEU A 164 -47.52 63.95 -22.25
N MET A 165 -48.04 63.75 -21.04
CA MET A 165 -49.16 64.54 -20.50
C MET A 165 -48.80 66.03 -20.40
N LYS A 166 -47.59 66.37 -19.93
CA LYS A 166 -47.11 67.75 -19.93
C LYS A 166 -47.00 68.33 -21.34
N ARG A 167 -46.58 67.53 -22.32
CA ARG A 167 -46.55 67.94 -23.73
C ARG A 167 -47.97 68.16 -24.25
N ILE A 168 -48.89 67.24 -24.04
CA ILE A 168 -50.29 67.37 -24.46
C ILE A 168 -50.91 68.64 -23.88
N ALA A 169 -50.75 68.89 -22.58
CA ALA A 169 -51.24 70.12 -21.96
C ALA A 169 -50.69 71.41 -22.63
N LYS A 170 -49.41 71.41 -23.03
CA LYS A 170 -48.83 72.53 -23.80
C LYS A 170 -49.43 72.66 -25.20
N HIS A 171 -49.67 71.54 -25.88
CA HIS A 171 -50.16 71.55 -27.26
C HIS A 171 -51.68 71.75 -27.36
N ASN A 172 -52.42 71.44 -26.30
CA ASN A 172 -53.88 71.64 -26.21
C ASN A 172 -54.25 73.11 -26.44
N ILE A 173 -53.40 74.05 -26.02
CA ILE A 173 -53.61 75.49 -26.24
C ILE A 173 -53.61 75.81 -27.74
N TYR A 174 -52.70 75.18 -28.50
CA TYR A 174 -52.64 75.36 -29.95
C TYR A 174 -53.77 74.62 -30.65
N GLU A 175 -54.16 73.43 -30.17
CA GLU A 175 -55.33 72.71 -30.68
C GLU A 175 -56.61 73.53 -30.48
N ASP A 176 -56.87 74.04 -29.28
CA ASP A 176 -58.02 74.89 -28.97
C ASP A 176 -58.00 76.18 -29.81
N PHE A 177 -56.83 76.77 -30.02
CA PHE A 177 -56.67 77.93 -30.89
C PHE A 177 -56.95 77.59 -32.36
N LEU A 178 -56.36 76.49 -32.86
CA LEU A 178 -56.52 76.05 -34.25
C LEU A 178 -57.97 75.68 -34.55
N MET A 179 -58.64 74.95 -33.65
CA MET A 179 -60.06 74.62 -33.75
C MET A 179 -60.92 75.88 -33.81
N LYS A 180 -60.69 76.84 -32.91
CA LYS A 180 -61.40 78.13 -32.95
C LYS A 180 -61.12 78.88 -34.25
N THR A 181 -59.87 78.90 -34.74
CA THR A 181 -59.56 79.58 -36.01
C THR A 181 -60.15 78.87 -37.22
N LEU A 182 -60.32 77.55 -37.16
CA LEU A 182 -60.97 76.76 -38.20
C LEU A 182 -62.44 77.16 -38.35
N ASP A 183 -63.13 77.43 -37.24
CA ASP A 183 -64.52 77.90 -37.21
C ASP A 183 -64.69 79.27 -37.89
N TYR A 184 -63.63 80.09 -37.92
CA TYR A 184 -63.61 81.41 -38.57
C TYR A 184 -63.04 81.40 -39.99
N LEU A 185 -62.51 80.27 -40.46
CA LEU A 185 -61.83 80.19 -41.75
C LEU A 185 -62.83 79.83 -42.86
N PRO A 186 -62.97 80.66 -43.92
CA PRO A 186 -63.83 80.32 -45.05
C PRO A 186 -63.38 79.00 -45.69
N GLY A 187 -64.32 78.13 -46.05
CA GLY A 187 -64.07 76.80 -46.63
C GLY A 187 -63.19 76.75 -47.89
N ILE A 188 -62.82 77.91 -48.43
CA ILE A 188 -61.94 78.13 -49.59
C ILE A 188 -60.52 77.60 -49.33
N PHE A 189 -60.05 77.57 -48.08
CA PHE A 189 -58.69 77.10 -47.78
C PHE A 189 -58.57 75.58 -47.71
N HIS A 190 -59.67 74.83 -47.68
CA HIS A 190 -59.63 73.37 -47.55
C HIS A 190 -58.92 72.65 -48.71
N ASP A 191 -58.77 73.30 -49.87
CA ASP A 191 -58.43 72.55 -51.08
C ASP A 191 -56.98 72.71 -51.58
N ASN A 192 -56.21 73.78 -51.30
CA ASN A 192 -54.93 73.97 -52.05
C ASN A 192 -53.78 74.73 -51.35
N GLY A 193 -53.78 74.91 -50.02
CA GLY A 193 -52.76 75.75 -49.34
C GLY A 193 -51.82 75.02 -48.36
N TYR A 194 -52.32 74.05 -47.62
CA TYR A 194 -51.58 73.44 -46.50
C TYR A 194 -50.52 72.42 -46.94
N GLU A 195 -50.64 71.87 -48.15
CA GLU A 195 -49.61 71.01 -48.73
C GLU A 195 -48.27 71.74 -48.94
N SER A 196 -48.26 73.07 -49.13
CA SER A 196 -47.04 73.77 -49.58
C SER A 196 -45.93 73.86 -48.51
N LEU A 197 -46.27 74.09 -47.24
CA LEU A 197 -45.27 74.28 -46.17
C LEU A 197 -44.93 72.99 -45.41
N VAL A 198 -45.87 72.06 -45.30
CA VAL A 198 -45.71 70.83 -44.50
C VAL A 198 -45.05 69.72 -45.33
N MET A 199 -45.34 69.63 -46.62
CA MET A 199 -44.84 68.55 -47.48
C MET A 199 -43.30 68.50 -47.63
N PRO A 200 -42.55 69.62 -47.70
CA PRO A 200 -41.09 69.58 -47.68
C PRO A 200 -40.50 68.99 -46.38
N VAL A 201 -41.15 69.24 -45.24
CA VAL A 201 -40.73 68.69 -43.94
C VAL A 201 -40.99 67.18 -43.89
N ILE A 202 -42.13 66.74 -44.42
CA ILE A 202 -42.46 65.31 -44.55
C ILE A 202 -41.43 64.60 -45.43
N ARG A 203 -41.15 65.14 -46.64
CA ARG A 203 -40.14 64.54 -47.55
C ARG A 203 -38.74 64.49 -46.93
N ARG A 204 -38.34 65.51 -46.18
CA ARG A 204 -37.06 65.53 -45.43
C ARG A 204 -37.03 64.40 -44.40
N HIS A 205 -38.12 64.24 -43.64
CA HIS A 205 -38.24 63.17 -42.65
C HIS A 205 -38.22 61.78 -43.28
N GLU A 206 -38.92 61.58 -44.40
CA GLU A 206 -38.91 60.32 -45.15
C GLU A 206 -37.48 59.96 -45.61
N THR A 207 -36.77 60.93 -46.19
CA THR A 207 -35.38 60.74 -46.63
C THR A 207 -34.46 60.41 -45.44
N LEU A 208 -34.61 61.11 -44.32
CA LEU A 208 -33.85 60.82 -43.09
C LEU A 208 -34.19 59.44 -42.51
N SER A 209 -35.45 59.01 -42.60
CA SER A 209 -35.88 57.70 -42.12
C SER A 209 -35.28 56.57 -42.97
N ILE A 210 -35.27 56.74 -44.29
CA ILE A 210 -34.65 55.78 -45.23
C ILE A 210 -33.14 55.68 -44.94
N THR A 211 -32.43 56.81 -44.90
CA THR A 211 -30.98 56.82 -44.62
C THR A 211 -30.66 56.26 -43.23
N HIS A 212 -31.49 56.51 -42.23
CA HIS A 212 -31.35 55.91 -40.90
C HIS A 212 -31.50 54.38 -40.95
N GLN A 213 -32.50 53.88 -41.68
CA GLN A 213 -32.72 52.44 -41.87
C GLN A 213 -31.51 51.77 -42.54
N GLU A 214 -30.98 52.38 -43.61
CA GLU A 214 -29.80 51.89 -44.32
C GLU A 214 -28.55 51.85 -43.42
N LEU A 215 -28.36 52.88 -42.60
CA LEU A 215 -27.27 52.92 -41.61
C LEU A 215 -27.41 51.83 -40.56
N LEU A 216 -28.63 51.57 -40.07
CA LEU A 216 -28.89 50.46 -39.14
C LEU A 216 -28.59 49.10 -39.77
N GLU A 217 -28.99 48.89 -41.02
CA GLU A 217 -28.68 47.65 -41.74
C GLU A 217 -27.18 47.48 -41.98
N ARG A 218 -26.47 48.57 -42.27
CA ARG A 218 -25.01 48.57 -42.37
C ARG A 218 -24.36 48.23 -41.02
N LEU A 219 -24.85 48.80 -39.93
CA LEU A 219 -24.36 48.49 -38.58
C LEU A 219 -24.55 47.01 -38.25
N ARG A 220 -25.76 46.46 -38.47
CA ARG A 220 -26.03 45.03 -38.24
C ARG A 220 -25.12 44.11 -39.05
N ARG A 221 -24.82 44.47 -40.30
CA ARG A 221 -23.86 43.73 -41.14
C ARG A 221 -22.46 43.73 -40.54
N MET A 222 -21.96 44.89 -40.12
CA MET A 222 -20.65 44.98 -39.46
C MET A 222 -20.62 44.21 -38.13
N GLU A 223 -21.68 44.27 -37.33
CA GLU A 223 -21.80 43.48 -36.10
C GLU A 223 -21.73 41.98 -36.39
N ALA A 224 -22.44 41.50 -37.42
CA ALA A 224 -22.40 40.10 -37.83
C ALA A 224 -20.99 39.66 -38.30
N GLU A 225 -20.28 40.51 -39.05
CA GLU A 225 -18.90 40.26 -39.47
C GLU A 225 -17.94 40.17 -38.27
N VAL A 226 -18.10 41.07 -37.29
CA VAL A 226 -17.30 41.06 -36.05
C VAL A 226 -17.59 39.80 -35.23
N GLU A 227 -18.86 39.42 -35.08
CA GLU A 227 -19.23 38.18 -34.40
C GLU A 227 -18.66 36.94 -35.10
N GLN A 228 -18.72 36.90 -36.43
CA GLN A 228 -18.14 35.81 -37.22
C GLN A 228 -16.62 35.74 -37.03
N GLY A 229 -15.93 36.89 -37.08
CA GLY A 229 -14.49 36.96 -36.80
C GLY A 229 -14.15 36.48 -35.39
N HIS A 230 -14.96 36.85 -34.39
CA HIS A 230 -14.78 36.39 -33.02
C HIS A 230 -14.96 34.87 -32.89
N ARG A 231 -16.00 34.30 -33.52
CA ARG A 231 -16.23 32.85 -33.56
C ARG A 231 -15.07 32.13 -34.22
N HIS A 232 -14.58 32.64 -35.35
CA HIS A 232 -13.44 32.04 -36.06
C HIS A 232 -12.16 32.06 -35.21
N LEU A 233 -11.83 33.19 -34.59
CA LEU A 233 -10.70 33.31 -33.67
C LEU A 233 -10.83 32.33 -32.50
N GLN A 234 -12.04 32.18 -31.94
CA GLN A 234 -12.28 31.24 -30.84
C GLN A 234 -12.10 29.79 -31.27
N CYS A 235 -12.55 29.41 -32.47
CA CYS A 235 -12.29 28.09 -33.04
C CYS A 235 -10.79 27.85 -33.24
N MET A 236 -10.07 28.79 -33.84
CA MET A 236 -8.62 28.69 -34.03
C MET A 236 -7.87 28.53 -32.70
N LYS A 237 -8.26 29.28 -31.66
CA LYS A 237 -7.69 29.12 -30.31
C LYS A 237 -7.93 27.74 -29.71
N ARG A 238 -9.14 27.19 -29.87
CA ARG A 238 -9.47 25.83 -29.41
C ARG A 238 -8.65 24.79 -30.15
N GLU A 239 -8.57 24.89 -31.47
CA GLU A 239 -7.76 23.99 -32.31
C GLU A 239 -6.28 24.05 -31.93
N HIS A 240 -5.73 25.24 -31.69
CA HIS A 240 -4.36 25.40 -31.23
C HIS A 240 -4.13 24.73 -29.88
N SER A 241 -5.02 24.96 -28.91
CA SER A 241 -4.94 24.34 -27.58
C SER A 241 -5.00 22.81 -27.67
N ILE A 242 -5.84 22.26 -28.55
CA ILE A 242 -5.88 20.81 -28.81
C ILE A 242 -4.55 20.32 -29.39
N LYS A 243 -3.98 21.03 -30.37
CA LYS A 243 -2.67 20.69 -30.96
C LYS A 243 -1.55 20.71 -29.92
N GLU A 244 -1.52 21.72 -29.04
CA GLU A 244 -0.56 21.79 -27.93
C GLU A 244 -0.70 20.59 -26.99
N LEU A 245 -1.93 20.24 -26.61
CA LEU A 245 -2.18 19.07 -25.76
C LEU A 245 -1.73 17.75 -26.42
N MET A 246 -1.99 17.59 -27.72
CA MET A 246 -1.51 16.43 -28.48
C MET A 246 0.02 16.38 -28.54
N ALA A 247 0.67 17.50 -28.78
CA ALA A 247 2.13 17.59 -28.79
C ALA A 247 2.73 17.27 -27.41
N HIS A 248 2.15 17.79 -26.34
CA HIS A 248 2.55 17.45 -24.97
C HIS A 248 2.37 15.96 -24.67
N LYS A 249 1.27 15.35 -25.12
CA LYS A 249 1.05 13.91 -24.99
C LYS A 249 2.15 13.12 -25.69
N GLN A 250 2.46 13.44 -26.95
CA GLN A 250 3.52 12.79 -27.72
C GLN A 250 4.90 12.96 -27.06
N LEU A 251 5.20 14.15 -26.54
CA LEU A 251 6.44 14.39 -25.79
C LEU A 251 6.51 13.51 -24.54
N SER A 252 5.42 13.38 -23.80
CA SER A 252 5.37 12.52 -22.60
C SER A 252 5.52 11.04 -22.95
N GLU A 253 4.90 10.58 -24.05
CA GLU A 253 5.03 9.21 -24.55
C GLU A 253 6.50 8.91 -24.93
N LEU A 254 7.12 9.78 -25.72
CA LEU A 254 8.52 9.67 -26.12
C LEU A 254 9.48 9.73 -24.91
N GLN A 255 9.20 10.57 -23.91
CA GLN A 255 10.00 10.65 -22.68
C GLN A 255 9.91 9.34 -21.89
N SER A 256 8.71 8.76 -21.77
CA SER A 256 8.54 7.46 -21.11
C SER A 256 9.27 6.34 -21.85
N GLU A 257 9.17 6.28 -23.18
CA GLU A 257 9.92 5.32 -23.99
C GLU A 257 11.43 5.46 -23.78
N LEU A 258 11.94 6.69 -23.77
CA LEU A 258 13.35 6.97 -23.52
C LEU A 258 13.78 6.50 -22.12
N GLU A 259 12.99 6.76 -21.08
CA GLU A 259 13.25 6.29 -19.72
C GLU A 259 13.27 4.76 -19.63
N THR A 260 12.33 4.08 -20.27
CA THR A 260 12.30 2.61 -20.28
C THR A 260 13.50 2.00 -21.01
N LEU A 261 13.91 2.59 -22.13
CA LEU A 261 15.12 2.18 -22.86
C LEU A 261 16.38 2.44 -22.06
N ARG A 262 16.48 3.59 -21.38
CA ARG A 262 17.60 3.89 -20.48
C ARG A 262 17.69 2.87 -19.36
N GLU A 263 16.57 2.52 -18.75
CA GLU A 263 16.55 1.54 -17.66
C GLU A 263 16.93 0.14 -18.14
N SER A 264 16.40 -0.29 -19.29
CA SER A 264 16.79 -1.54 -19.94
C SER A 264 18.29 -1.60 -20.26
N ASN A 265 18.85 -0.50 -20.78
CA ASN A 265 20.27 -0.42 -21.07
C ASN A 265 21.13 -0.50 -19.80
N LYS A 266 20.77 0.23 -18.74
CA LYS A 266 21.45 0.11 -17.44
C LYS A 266 21.39 -1.32 -16.90
N GLN A 267 20.24 -1.97 -16.99
CA GLN A 267 20.10 -3.36 -16.55
C GLN A 267 21.01 -4.30 -17.38
N ALA A 268 21.10 -4.08 -18.69
CA ALA A 268 22.01 -4.85 -19.55
C ALA A 268 23.49 -4.60 -19.20
N GLU A 269 23.88 -3.36 -18.92
CA GLU A 269 25.24 -3.01 -18.45
C GLU A 269 25.57 -3.71 -17.12
N VAL A 270 24.65 -3.67 -16.15
CA VAL A 270 24.82 -4.37 -14.87
C VAL A 270 24.97 -5.87 -15.09
N ASN A 271 24.10 -6.48 -15.92
CA ASN A 271 24.19 -7.91 -16.22
C ASN A 271 25.53 -8.27 -16.87
N LEU A 272 25.99 -7.47 -17.83
CA LEU A 272 27.29 -7.67 -18.49
C LEU A 272 28.45 -7.60 -17.49
N LEU A 273 28.44 -6.63 -16.57
CA LEU A 273 29.45 -6.53 -15.52
C LEU A 273 29.42 -7.74 -14.58
N THR A 274 28.23 -8.25 -14.24
CA THR A 274 28.12 -9.46 -13.40
C THR A 274 28.67 -10.70 -14.11
N GLU A 275 28.36 -10.91 -15.39
CA GLU A 275 28.90 -12.01 -16.19
C GLU A 275 30.41 -11.91 -16.38
N GLN A 276 30.94 -10.69 -16.58
CA GLN A 276 32.38 -10.44 -16.58
C GLN A 276 33.03 -10.75 -15.24
N GLY A 277 32.37 -10.42 -14.13
CA GLY A 277 32.82 -10.81 -12.78
C GLY A 277 32.92 -12.32 -12.62
N VAL A 278 31.85 -13.04 -12.98
CA VAL A 278 31.80 -14.52 -12.89
C VAL A 278 32.84 -15.18 -13.80
N SER A 279 33.02 -14.67 -15.03
CA SER A 279 34.05 -15.20 -15.93
C SER A 279 35.46 -14.94 -15.43
N ARG A 280 35.73 -13.75 -14.84
CA ARG A 280 37.02 -13.47 -14.19
C ARG A 280 37.29 -14.40 -13.02
N GLU A 281 36.30 -14.64 -12.16
CA GLU A 281 36.42 -15.59 -11.05
C GLU A 281 36.75 -17.01 -11.52
N LYS A 282 36.08 -17.49 -12.59
CA LYS A 282 36.38 -18.80 -13.21
C LYS A 282 37.81 -18.87 -13.75
N VAL A 283 38.27 -17.83 -14.44
CA VAL A 283 39.65 -17.76 -14.96
C VAL A 283 40.67 -17.76 -13.82
N GLU A 284 40.41 -17.01 -12.75
CA GLU A 284 41.25 -17.01 -11.55
C GLU A 284 41.28 -18.38 -10.87
N GLU A 285 40.14 -19.07 -10.75
CA GLU A 285 40.06 -20.41 -10.16
C GLU A 285 40.86 -21.42 -10.97
N VAL A 286 40.70 -21.44 -12.30
CA VAL A 286 41.48 -22.29 -13.21
C VAL A 286 42.97 -21.96 -13.09
N GLY A 287 43.36 -20.69 -13.03
CA GLY A 287 44.74 -20.28 -12.81
C GLY A 287 45.33 -20.82 -11.50
N ARG A 288 44.56 -20.75 -10.40
CA ARG A 288 44.97 -21.32 -9.10
C ARG A 288 45.12 -22.84 -9.16
N LEU A 289 44.20 -23.54 -9.83
CA LEU A 289 44.28 -24.99 -10.02
C LEU A 289 45.52 -25.38 -10.83
N LEU A 290 45.81 -24.68 -11.92
CA LEU A 290 47.01 -24.92 -12.74
C LEU A 290 48.30 -24.74 -11.95
N ILE A 291 48.40 -23.68 -11.14
CA ILE A 291 49.55 -23.46 -10.26
C ILE A 291 49.67 -24.60 -9.24
N ALA A 292 48.56 -25.04 -8.63
CA ALA A 292 48.57 -26.14 -7.68
C ALA A 292 49.01 -27.47 -8.32
N ILE A 293 48.53 -27.77 -9.53
CA ILE A 293 48.94 -28.95 -10.32
C ILE A 293 50.44 -28.88 -10.61
N ASN A 294 50.95 -27.73 -11.07
CA ASN A 294 52.38 -27.56 -11.35
C ASN A 294 53.25 -27.75 -10.09
N ASN A 295 52.83 -27.17 -8.98
CA ASN A 295 53.51 -27.33 -7.69
C ASN A 295 53.52 -28.80 -7.23
N LEU A 296 52.41 -29.52 -7.36
CA LEU A 296 52.33 -30.95 -7.02
C LEU A 296 53.14 -31.81 -7.99
N GLY A 297 53.12 -31.52 -9.29
CA GLY A 297 53.91 -32.20 -10.31
C GLY A 297 55.41 -32.08 -10.03
N GLN A 298 55.87 -30.91 -9.59
CA GLN A 298 57.25 -30.71 -9.14
C GLN A 298 57.61 -31.56 -7.90
N GLN A 299 56.70 -31.67 -6.93
CA GLN A 299 56.93 -32.46 -5.71
C GLN A 299 56.85 -33.98 -5.93
N CYS A 300 55.97 -34.41 -6.83
CA CYS A 300 55.69 -35.82 -7.13
C CYS A 300 56.35 -36.30 -8.42
N TYR A 301 57.50 -35.72 -8.76
CA TYR A 301 58.18 -36.00 -10.02
C TYR A 301 58.59 -37.47 -10.16
N LEU A 302 58.21 -38.07 -11.30
CA LEU A 302 58.62 -39.42 -11.69
C LEU A 302 59.48 -39.33 -12.96
N PRO A 303 60.75 -39.80 -12.93
CA PRO A 303 61.66 -39.73 -14.08
C PRO A 303 61.14 -40.43 -15.35
N ALA A 304 60.23 -41.40 -15.19
CA ALA A 304 59.63 -42.16 -16.29
C ALA A 304 58.78 -41.30 -17.24
N TYR A 305 58.30 -40.15 -16.78
CA TYR A 305 57.40 -39.29 -17.57
C TYR A 305 58.16 -38.26 -18.43
N GLY A 306 59.46 -38.01 -18.21
CA GLY A 306 60.27 -37.06 -18.97
C GLY A 306 60.46 -35.68 -18.30
N PRO A 307 61.00 -34.66 -19.00
CA PRO A 307 61.23 -33.33 -18.44
C PRO A 307 59.92 -32.57 -18.12
N LEU A 308 59.88 -31.86 -16.99
CA LEU A 308 58.68 -31.19 -16.50
C LEU A 308 58.19 -30.02 -17.37
N GLU A 309 59.11 -29.32 -18.03
CA GLU A 309 58.84 -28.09 -18.78
C GLU A 309 58.04 -28.31 -20.07
N SER A 310 58.04 -29.53 -20.60
CA SER A 310 57.34 -29.89 -21.84
C SER A 310 56.06 -30.71 -21.61
N MET A 311 55.65 -30.91 -20.36
CA MET A 311 54.47 -31.72 -20.03
C MET A 311 53.17 -30.93 -20.12
N ASP A 312 52.14 -31.57 -20.65
CA ASP A 312 50.78 -31.07 -20.56
C ASP A 312 50.22 -31.23 -19.13
N THR A 313 49.26 -30.39 -18.78
CA THR A 313 48.59 -30.38 -17.47
C THR A 313 47.91 -31.70 -17.12
N LEU A 314 47.27 -32.35 -18.10
CA LEU A 314 46.64 -33.65 -17.91
C LEU A 314 47.65 -34.76 -17.61
N THR A 315 48.76 -34.79 -18.36
CA THR A 315 49.82 -35.79 -18.15
C THR A 315 50.53 -35.57 -16.81
N MET A 316 50.67 -34.31 -16.36
CA MET A 316 51.18 -33.99 -15.03
C MET A 316 50.25 -34.47 -13.90
N MET A 317 48.93 -34.36 -14.08
CA MET A 317 47.96 -34.90 -13.12
C MET A 317 48.00 -36.44 -13.05
N ASP A 318 48.12 -37.12 -14.19
CA ASP A 318 48.24 -38.57 -14.24
C ASP A 318 49.52 -39.05 -13.51
N MET A 319 50.64 -38.34 -13.70
CA MET A 319 51.88 -38.59 -12.97
C MET A 319 51.70 -38.41 -11.45
N VAL A 320 51.10 -37.30 -11.01
CA VAL A 320 50.81 -37.05 -9.58
C VAL A 320 49.93 -38.16 -9.00
N LYS A 321 48.92 -38.60 -9.75
CA LYS A 321 48.04 -39.71 -9.35
C LYS A 321 48.82 -41.02 -9.19
N GLU A 322 49.67 -41.37 -10.15
CA GLU A 322 50.49 -42.60 -10.05
C GLU A 322 51.46 -42.54 -8.88
N TYR A 323 52.12 -41.40 -8.67
CA TYR A 323 53.00 -41.20 -7.52
C TYR A 323 52.26 -41.40 -6.20
N ILE A 324 51.07 -40.82 -6.04
CA ILE A 324 50.26 -40.97 -4.83
C ILE A 324 49.84 -42.43 -4.62
N LEU A 325 49.42 -43.13 -5.69
CA LEU A 325 49.02 -44.54 -5.61
C LEU A 325 50.19 -45.43 -5.22
N ASP A 326 51.36 -45.27 -5.85
CA ASP A 326 52.55 -46.05 -5.48
C ASP A 326 53.03 -45.73 -4.06
N LYS A 327 52.97 -44.45 -3.64
CA LYS A 327 53.32 -44.08 -2.26
C LYS A 327 52.36 -44.67 -1.24
N ALA A 328 51.06 -44.68 -1.52
CA ALA A 328 50.06 -45.31 -0.65
C ALA A 328 50.21 -46.84 -0.63
N ASP A 329 50.54 -47.45 -1.75
CA ASP A 329 50.80 -48.89 -1.86
C ASP A 329 52.06 -49.30 -1.09
N THR A 330 53.16 -48.55 -1.25
CA THR A 330 54.41 -48.76 -0.48
C THR A 330 54.17 -48.56 1.00
N GLU A 331 53.40 -47.55 1.41
CA GLU A 331 53.04 -47.34 2.80
C GLU A 331 52.19 -48.50 3.35
N ARG A 332 51.16 -48.96 2.60
CA ARG A 332 50.35 -50.13 3.00
C ARG A 332 51.22 -51.38 3.14
N ARG A 333 52.18 -51.59 2.24
CA ARG A 333 53.16 -52.69 2.36
C ARG A 333 54.03 -52.53 3.60
N ALA A 334 54.54 -51.32 3.88
CA ALA A 334 55.36 -51.03 5.05
C ALA A 334 54.59 -51.20 6.37
N ARG A 335 53.32 -50.75 6.44
CA ARG A 335 52.46 -50.95 7.61
C ARG A 335 52.20 -52.44 7.87
N ARG A 336 51.90 -53.24 6.83
CA ARG A 336 51.77 -54.69 6.98
C ARG A 336 53.06 -55.35 7.49
N LEU A 337 54.22 -54.88 7.05
CA LEU A 337 55.52 -55.34 7.55
C LEU A 337 55.77 -54.92 9.01
N MET A 338 55.37 -53.72 9.41
CA MET A 338 55.45 -53.27 10.81
C MET A 338 54.45 -54.01 11.71
N GLU A 339 53.23 -54.28 11.25
CA GLU A 339 52.22 -55.04 11.98
C GLU A 339 52.68 -56.49 12.19
N SER A 340 53.26 -57.12 11.16
CA SER A 340 53.87 -58.45 11.27
C SER A 340 55.14 -58.46 12.13
N SER A 341 55.98 -57.42 12.07
CA SER A 341 57.10 -57.25 13.00
C SER A 341 56.64 -57.04 14.45
N SER A 342 55.54 -56.32 14.68
CA SER A 342 54.95 -56.14 16.02
C SER A 342 54.31 -57.43 16.56
N ALA A 343 53.77 -58.28 15.68
CA ALA A 343 53.28 -59.60 16.04
C ALA A 343 54.43 -60.55 16.46
N VAL A 344 55.60 -60.42 15.82
CA VAL A 344 56.84 -61.14 16.21
C VAL A 344 57.51 -60.56 17.46
N ALA A 345 57.43 -59.24 17.67
CA ALA A 345 57.89 -58.60 18.90
C ALA A 345 57.00 -58.92 20.12
N SER A 346 55.68 -59.14 19.90
CA SER A 346 54.75 -59.56 20.94
C SER A 346 54.99 -61.01 21.42
N THR A 347 55.53 -61.88 20.56
CA THR A 347 56.01 -63.22 20.97
C THR A 347 57.41 -63.18 21.61
N ALA A 348 58.26 -62.22 21.26
CA ALA A 348 59.57 -62.02 21.92
C ALA A 348 59.49 -61.30 23.29
N ALA A 349 58.44 -60.53 23.56
CA ALA A 349 58.23 -59.82 24.84
C ALA A 349 57.70 -60.71 25.99
N LEU A 350 57.46 -62.00 25.76
CA LEU A 350 57.13 -62.98 26.81
C LEU A 350 58.37 -63.52 27.54
N THR A 351 59.59 -63.28 27.04
CA THR A 351 60.82 -63.86 27.62
C THR A 351 61.70 -62.89 28.42
N ASP A 352 61.27 -61.65 28.69
CA ASP A 352 62.04 -60.79 29.61
C ASP A 352 61.14 -60.08 30.62
N LYS A 353 60.77 -60.83 31.65
CA LYS A 353 60.28 -60.29 32.93
C LYS A 353 61.25 -60.70 34.03
N ARG A 354 62.23 -59.84 34.35
CA ARG A 354 62.72 -59.78 35.74
C ARG A 354 63.32 -58.42 36.10
N TRP A 355 62.64 -57.79 37.07
CA TRP A 355 63.06 -56.70 37.97
C TRP A 355 62.73 -55.24 37.62
N ARG A 356 61.73 -54.73 38.36
CA ARG A 356 61.70 -53.48 39.17
C ARG A 356 61.89 -52.15 38.42
N GLY A 357 61.06 -51.11 38.55
CA GLY A 357 59.92 -50.85 39.41
C GLY A 357 59.29 -49.48 39.08
N SER A 358 58.10 -49.28 39.67
CA SER A 358 57.37 -48.02 39.91
C SER A 358 58.01 -46.70 39.47
N MET A 359 57.29 -45.89 38.68
CA MET A 359 56.83 -44.57 39.11
C MET A 359 55.75 -44.00 38.18
N LYS A 360 54.74 -43.39 38.82
CA LYS A 360 53.59 -42.67 38.26
C LYS A 360 54.07 -41.42 37.49
N SER A 361 53.33 -41.00 36.46
CA SER A 361 52.34 -39.92 36.57
C SER A 361 52.05 -39.20 35.23
N ILE A 362 50.77 -38.81 35.08
CA ILE A 362 50.25 -37.56 34.46
C ILE A 362 50.59 -37.36 32.97
N GLY A 363 49.69 -37.44 31.98
CA GLY A 363 48.29 -37.00 31.92
C GLY A 363 48.20 -35.59 31.33
N SER A 364 47.82 -35.45 30.04
CA SER A 364 47.07 -34.33 29.42
C SER A 364 47.04 -34.52 27.88
N LYS A 365 45.98 -35.09 27.29
CA LYS A 365 44.70 -34.47 26.92
C LYS A 365 44.83 -33.55 25.70
N THR A 366 44.46 -34.12 24.56
CA THR A 366 44.07 -33.48 23.31
C THR A 366 42.99 -32.42 23.55
N HIS A 367 43.10 -31.27 22.87
CA HIS A 367 41.94 -30.46 22.54
C HIS A 367 42.05 -29.95 21.10
N ILE A 368 41.24 -30.60 20.27
CA ILE A 368 40.66 -30.09 19.04
C ILE A 368 39.96 -28.76 19.38
N LYS A 369 40.24 -27.71 18.60
CA LYS A 369 39.33 -26.55 18.52
C LYS A 369 39.12 -26.17 17.06
N SER A 370 37.87 -26.34 16.69
CA SER A 370 37.21 -25.98 15.45
C SER A 370 37.18 -24.47 15.23
N SER A 371 37.08 -24.13 13.94
CA SER A 371 36.65 -22.86 13.38
C SER A 371 35.29 -22.39 13.92
N SER A 372 35.13 -21.07 14.02
CA SER A 372 33.94 -20.30 13.59
C SER A 372 33.96 -18.89 14.21
N LYS A 373 34.09 -17.86 13.36
CA LYS A 373 33.44 -16.53 13.45
C LYS A 373 34.15 -15.50 12.56
N VAL A 374 33.56 -15.19 11.40
CA VAL A 374 33.53 -13.85 10.78
C VAL A 374 32.16 -13.77 10.10
N SER A 375 31.15 -13.24 10.78
CA SER A 375 30.71 -11.84 10.74
C SER A 375 30.14 -11.42 9.38
N LYS A 376 28.82 -11.54 9.27
CA LYS A 376 27.99 -10.80 8.31
C LYS A 376 28.19 -9.31 8.56
N LYS A 377 28.50 -8.55 7.50
CA LYS A 377 28.23 -7.12 7.43
C LYS A 377 27.37 -6.88 6.20
N SER A 378 26.10 -6.60 6.46
CA SER A 378 25.18 -5.94 5.56
C SER A 378 25.50 -4.44 5.57
N GLU A 379 25.91 -3.89 4.43
CA GLU A 379 25.86 -2.45 4.18
C GLU A 379 25.08 -2.25 2.88
N THR A 380 23.77 -2.05 3.05
CA THR A 380 22.94 -1.25 2.16
C THR A 380 23.20 0.21 2.51
N PHE A 381 23.60 1.04 1.54
CA PHE A 381 23.21 2.45 1.43
C PHE A 381 23.78 3.08 0.13
N ASN A 382 22.88 3.80 -0.55
CA ASN A 382 22.95 4.60 -1.78
C ASN A 382 22.75 3.87 -3.11
#